data_AF-A0A0S8IED6-F1
#
_entry.id   AF-A0A0S8IED6-F1
#
_cell.length_a   1.000
_cell.length_b   1.000
_cell.length_c   1.000
_cell.angle_alpha   90.00
_cell.angle_beta   90.00
_cell.angle_gamma   90.00
#
_symmetry.space_group_name_H-M   'P 1'
#
loop_
_entity.id
_entity.type
_entity.pdbx_description
1 polymer ?
#
loop_
_entity_poly.entity_id
_entity_poly.type
_entity_poly.pdbx_seq_one_letter_code
_entity_poly.pdbx_strand_id
1 'polypeptide(L)'
;MESFIARQPIFDARRNVYGYELFFRSGLENVFRHSDPDQATSKVMVDSFFLFNLNDLTGGKRAFINVPREILLKEYMFFLPREQVVVELLETVEPDAEVLQACQKLKHAGYLIAMDDFVYEPRYEPLLEFTDFVKVDFLATPEEARKSLLQKISPLRVRLVAEKVETLEMFQHGIESGYSFFQGYFFSKPAILVAKDIPTFKANYFQLLKEIHTVGTDLNKLDEIIRRDVALTYKLLRYINSAFFGLPHKIKSVKQALVLLGEKTIKNWISFVALASMAVDKPEELLVLTIVRARFCEMLAPYFNLADRKDDSFLMGLFSLIDAFLDRPLSQILAEIPIDDPIKLALLGEPSRLGEIYKYTLSYEKAAWGDLQKPIVTPDEDITPLSLYLEALKWGQAFYTETKGMP
;
A
#
# COMPACT_ATOMS: atom_id res chain seq x y z
N MET A 1 15.90 -3.43 18.61
CA MET A 1 14.53 -3.99 18.83
C MET A 1 13.81 -3.81 17.51
N GLU A 2 13.39 -4.88 16.85
CA GLU A 2 12.78 -4.78 15.51
C GLU A 2 11.39 -4.14 15.61
N SER A 3 11.18 -3.04 14.91
CA SER A 3 9.88 -2.38 14.77
C SER A 3 9.36 -2.61 13.35
N PHE A 4 8.05 -2.66 13.19
CA PHE A 4 7.37 -2.84 11.91
C PHE A 4 6.29 -1.78 11.75
N ILE A 5 6.15 -1.27 10.53
CA ILE A 5 5.09 -0.36 10.12
C ILE A 5 4.56 -0.82 8.77
N ALA A 6 3.24 -0.90 8.66
CA ALA A 6 2.53 -1.11 7.42
C ALA A 6 1.37 -0.12 7.35
N ARG A 7 0.88 0.14 6.15
CA ARG A 7 -0.26 1.02 5.92
C ARG A 7 -1.29 0.34 5.04
N GLN A 8 -2.57 0.57 5.30
CA GLN A 8 -3.66 0.09 4.45
C GLN A 8 -4.54 1.26 4.00
N PRO A 9 -4.81 1.41 2.69
CA PRO A 9 -5.61 2.52 2.19
C PRO A 9 -7.09 2.37 2.56
N ILE A 10 -7.70 3.51 2.92
CA ILE A 10 -9.13 3.68 3.10
C ILE A 10 -9.64 4.54 1.93
N PHE A 11 -10.54 3.99 1.15
CA PHE A 11 -11.12 4.63 -0.04
C PHE A 11 -12.45 5.30 0.27
N ASP A 12 -12.76 6.39 -0.43
CA ASP A 12 -14.12 6.90 -0.54
C ASP A 12 -14.96 6.11 -1.57
N ALA A 13 -16.25 6.36 -1.65
CA ALA A 13 -17.16 5.76 -2.64
C ALA A 13 -16.77 6.03 -4.11
N ARG A 14 -15.88 7.00 -4.37
CA ARG A 14 -15.34 7.31 -5.71
C ARG A 14 -14.01 6.59 -5.98
N ARG A 15 -13.55 5.72 -5.07
CA ARG A 15 -12.27 5.00 -5.12
C ARG A 15 -11.04 5.91 -5.02
N ASN A 16 -11.18 7.10 -4.45
CA ASN A 16 -10.04 7.93 -4.07
C ASN A 16 -9.59 7.56 -2.67
N VAL A 17 -8.28 7.58 -2.42
CA VAL A 17 -7.74 7.38 -1.07
C VAL A 17 -8.11 8.57 -0.19
N TYR A 18 -8.88 8.30 0.85
CA TYR A 18 -9.26 9.24 1.90
C TYR A 18 -8.17 9.34 2.98
N GLY A 19 -7.59 8.19 3.35
CA GLY A 19 -6.59 8.05 4.40
C GLY A 19 -5.96 6.67 4.37
N TYR A 20 -5.10 6.41 5.35
CA TYR A 20 -4.49 5.11 5.57
C TYR A 20 -4.62 4.73 7.03
N GLU A 21 -4.99 3.50 7.32
CA GLU A 21 -4.74 2.90 8.63
C GLU A 21 -3.27 2.55 8.75
N LEU A 22 -2.66 2.92 9.87
CA LEU A 22 -1.26 2.65 10.18
C LEU A 22 -1.18 1.54 11.22
N PHE A 23 -0.60 0.43 10.82
CA PHE A 23 -0.28 -0.66 11.73
C PHE A 23 1.13 -0.45 12.26
N PHE A 24 1.30 -0.56 13.58
CA PHE A 24 2.60 -0.48 14.23
C PHE A 24 2.81 -1.67 15.17
N ARG A 25 3.99 -2.28 15.14
CA ARG A 25 4.41 -3.28 16.13
C ARG A 25 5.85 -3.08 16.53
N SER A 26 6.11 -3.03 17.84
CA SER A 26 7.46 -3.10 18.40
C SER A 26 7.74 -4.51 18.91
N GLY A 27 8.81 -5.14 18.41
CA GLY A 27 9.32 -6.42 18.90
C GLY A 27 8.62 -7.66 18.32
N LEU A 28 9.38 -8.74 18.19
CA LEU A 28 8.92 -10.06 17.75
C LEU A 28 8.12 -10.82 18.85
N GLU A 29 8.05 -10.31 20.09
CA GLU A 29 7.48 -11.04 21.25
C GLU A 29 6.09 -10.56 21.73
N ASN A 30 5.36 -9.74 20.97
CA ASN A 30 3.93 -9.44 21.29
C ASN A 30 2.96 -10.51 20.78
N VAL A 31 3.34 -11.80 20.82
CA VAL A 31 2.38 -12.91 20.74
C VAL A 31 1.96 -13.21 22.16
N PHE A 32 0.80 -12.69 22.57
CA PHE A 32 0.02 -13.14 23.74
C PHE A 32 0.86 -13.73 24.89
N ARG A 33 1.60 -12.89 25.63
CA ARG A 33 2.02 -13.22 26.99
C ARG A 33 1.53 -12.14 27.94
N HIS A 34 0.66 -12.58 28.85
CA HIS A 34 0.08 -11.86 29.99
C HIS A 34 1.16 -11.39 30.98
N SER A 35 2.00 -10.43 30.59
CA SER A 35 2.92 -9.76 31.52
C SER A 35 3.34 -8.39 30.98
N ASP A 36 2.61 -7.37 31.41
CA ASP A 36 2.95 -5.94 31.54
C ASP A 36 3.83 -5.28 30.44
N PRO A 37 3.28 -4.96 29.24
CA PRO A 37 4.00 -4.32 28.12
C PRO A 37 3.68 -2.81 27.89
N ASP A 38 2.76 -2.19 28.62
CA ASP A 38 1.93 -1.12 28.03
C ASP A 38 2.53 0.29 27.96
N GLN A 39 3.59 0.61 28.72
CA GLN A 39 4.14 1.97 28.74
C GLN A 39 5.24 2.24 27.70
N ALA A 40 6.13 1.28 27.47
CA ALA A 40 7.26 1.45 26.56
C ALA A 40 6.81 1.41 25.09
N THR A 41 5.92 0.47 24.74
CA THR A 41 5.40 0.28 23.37
C THR A 41 4.58 1.48 22.89
N SER A 42 3.76 2.05 23.77
CA SER A 42 2.90 3.20 23.49
C SER A 42 3.69 4.48 23.19
N LYS A 43 4.73 4.76 23.98
CA LYS A 43 5.62 5.90 23.73
C LYS A 43 6.44 5.69 22.46
N VAL A 44 6.94 4.46 22.24
CA VAL A 44 7.69 4.11 21.02
C VAL A 44 6.83 4.25 19.77
N MET A 45 5.52 3.96 19.83
CA MET A 45 4.60 4.18 18.71
C MET A 45 4.49 5.67 18.35
N VAL A 46 4.27 6.53 19.35
CA VAL A 46 4.17 7.99 19.15
C VAL A 46 5.49 8.58 18.69
N ASP A 47 6.59 8.20 19.34
CA ASP A 47 7.95 8.62 18.95
C ASP A 47 8.27 8.15 17.53
N SER A 48 7.81 6.96 17.12
CA SER A 48 7.95 6.45 15.76
C SER A 48 7.20 7.33 14.75
N PHE A 49 5.96 7.75 15.03
CA PHE A 49 5.24 8.65 14.12
C PHE A 49 5.91 10.01 13.97
N PHE A 50 6.57 10.52 15.01
CA PHE A 50 7.41 11.71 14.92
C PHE A 50 8.68 11.47 14.09
N LEU A 51 9.36 10.34 14.31
CA LEU A 51 10.59 9.99 13.61
C LEU A 51 10.37 9.79 12.11
N PHE A 52 9.25 9.18 11.72
CA PHE A 52 9.00 8.78 10.34
C PHE A 52 8.21 9.78 9.51
N ASN A 53 7.76 10.90 10.09
CA ASN A 53 6.95 11.93 9.45
C ASN A 53 5.68 11.36 8.79
N LEU A 54 4.52 11.59 9.39
CA LEU A 54 3.22 11.09 8.89
C LEU A 54 2.99 11.35 7.39
N ASN A 55 3.48 12.47 6.86
CA ASN A 55 3.35 12.77 5.44
C ASN A 55 4.05 11.76 4.52
N ASP A 56 5.21 11.23 4.92
CA ASP A 56 5.96 10.26 4.13
C ASP A 56 5.23 8.90 4.13
N LEU A 57 4.51 8.58 5.20
CA LEU A 57 3.71 7.36 5.34
C LEU A 57 2.38 7.46 4.56
N THR A 58 1.69 8.59 4.64
CA THR A 58 0.31 8.74 4.12
C THR A 58 0.22 9.54 2.83
N GLY A 59 1.33 10.09 2.32
CA GLY A 59 1.30 11.03 1.20
C GLY A 59 0.48 12.29 1.51
N GLY A 60 0.46 12.72 2.78
CA GLY A 60 -0.32 13.86 3.27
C GLY A 60 -1.82 13.60 3.46
N LYS A 61 -2.27 12.35 3.36
CA LYS A 61 -3.64 11.94 3.69
C LYS A 61 -3.77 11.67 5.21
N ARG A 62 -5.01 11.43 5.67
CA ARG A 62 -5.26 11.12 7.07
C ARG A 62 -4.64 9.78 7.47
N ALA A 63 -4.03 9.70 8.64
CA ALA A 63 -3.60 8.51 9.33
C ALA A 63 -4.66 8.09 10.35
N PHE A 64 -5.23 6.91 10.18
CA PHE A 64 -6.03 6.23 11.19
C PHE A 64 -5.06 5.45 12.08
N ILE A 65 -5.07 5.74 13.37
CA ILE A 65 -4.09 5.22 14.34
C ILE A 65 -4.84 4.49 15.44
N ASN A 66 -4.47 3.23 15.65
CA ASN A 66 -5.10 2.36 16.62
C ASN A 66 -4.67 2.76 18.03
N VAL A 67 -5.66 3.13 18.85
CA VAL A 67 -5.49 3.72 20.17
C VAL A 67 -6.15 2.82 21.22
N PRO A 68 -5.38 1.97 21.92
CA PRO A 68 -5.85 1.30 23.12
C PRO A 68 -6.11 2.32 24.24
N ARG A 69 -6.86 1.87 25.25
CA ARG A 69 -7.29 2.70 26.38
C ARG A 69 -6.15 3.51 27.01
N GLU A 70 -5.01 2.88 27.23
CA GLU A 70 -3.86 3.44 27.93
C GLU A 70 -3.25 4.62 27.16
N ILE A 71 -3.25 4.56 25.83
CA ILE A 71 -2.76 5.64 24.96
C ILE A 71 -3.76 6.80 24.96
N LEU A 72 -5.06 6.47 24.90
CA LEU A 72 -6.13 7.46 24.95
C LEU A 72 -6.06 8.31 26.22
N LEU A 73 -5.95 7.66 27.39
CA LEU A 73 -5.95 8.33 28.69
C LEU A 73 -4.68 9.15 28.97
N LYS A 74 -3.57 8.79 28.33
CA LYS A 74 -2.29 9.53 28.46
C LYS A 74 -2.20 10.77 27.57
N GLU A 75 -3.24 11.07 26.80
CA GLU A 75 -3.32 12.26 25.95
C GLU A 75 -2.19 12.35 24.90
N TYR A 76 -1.60 11.21 24.52
CA TYR A 76 -0.50 11.20 23.54
C TYR A 76 -0.93 11.63 22.14
N MET A 77 -2.20 11.45 21.81
CA MET A 77 -2.74 11.86 20.51
C MET A 77 -2.70 13.38 20.32
N PHE A 78 -2.66 14.17 21.40
CA PHE A 78 -2.60 15.63 21.32
C PHE A 78 -1.27 16.17 20.78
N PHE A 79 -0.22 15.35 20.76
CA PHE A 79 1.06 15.73 20.17
C PHE A 79 1.05 15.65 18.64
N LEU A 80 0.13 14.88 18.04
CA LEU A 80 0.06 14.68 16.60
C LEU A 80 -0.78 15.79 15.92
N PRO A 81 -0.56 16.09 14.64
CA PRO A 81 -1.36 17.10 13.93
C PRO A 81 -2.79 16.61 13.72
N ARG A 82 -3.76 17.22 14.41
CA ARG A 82 -5.20 16.87 14.36
C ARG A 82 -5.79 16.81 12.95
N GLU A 83 -5.29 17.63 12.01
CA GLU A 83 -5.78 17.65 10.63
C GLU A 83 -5.41 16.38 9.85
N GLN A 84 -4.35 15.69 10.29
CA GLN A 84 -3.84 14.48 9.65
C GLN A 84 -4.24 13.20 10.39
N VAL A 85 -4.84 13.27 11.58
CA VAL A 85 -5.02 12.07 12.43
C VAL A 85 -6.50 11.78 12.68
N VAL A 86 -6.84 10.50 12.59
CA VAL A 86 -8.08 9.93 13.11
C VAL A 86 -7.69 8.98 14.25
N VAL A 87 -8.24 9.22 15.44
CA VAL A 87 -8.02 8.39 16.63
C VAL A 87 -8.94 7.19 16.53
N GLU A 88 -8.39 6.01 16.38
CA GLU A 88 -9.17 4.79 16.19
C GLU A 88 -9.21 3.98 17.48
N LEU A 89 -10.36 3.96 18.13
CA LEU A 89 -10.58 3.24 19.38
C LEU A 89 -10.77 1.75 19.07
N LEU A 90 -9.94 0.92 19.70
CA LEU A 90 -10.06 -0.53 19.60
C LEU A 90 -11.37 -1.03 20.23
N GLU A 91 -11.87 -2.17 19.75
CA GLU A 91 -13.07 -2.86 20.23
C GLU A 91 -12.97 -3.25 21.72
N THR A 92 -11.75 -3.39 22.23
CA THR A 92 -11.43 -3.69 23.63
C THR A 92 -11.58 -2.50 24.59
N VAL A 93 -11.79 -1.29 24.08
CA VAL A 93 -11.91 -0.07 24.89
C VAL A 93 -13.34 0.07 25.44
N GLU A 94 -13.49 -0.09 26.76
CA GLU A 94 -14.78 0.04 27.44
C GLU A 94 -15.20 1.52 27.66
N PRO A 95 -16.50 1.85 27.47
CA PRO A 95 -17.03 3.22 27.51
C PRO A 95 -17.29 3.74 28.94
N ASP A 96 -16.26 3.79 29.79
CA ASP A 96 -16.38 4.37 31.13
C ASP A 96 -16.15 5.90 31.16
N ALA A 97 -16.31 6.49 32.35
CA ALA A 97 -16.23 7.93 32.55
C ALA A 97 -14.89 8.54 32.10
N GLU A 98 -13.77 7.83 32.29
CA GLU A 98 -12.44 8.34 31.90
C GLU A 98 -12.28 8.35 30.37
N VAL A 99 -12.70 7.25 29.71
CA VAL A 99 -12.67 7.13 28.26
C VAL A 99 -13.58 8.17 27.60
N LEU A 100 -14.80 8.33 28.11
CA LEU A 100 -15.74 9.33 27.60
C LEU A 100 -15.19 10.76 27.75
N GLN A 101 -14.57 11.06 28.89
CA GLN A 101 -13.92 12.36 29.11
C GLN A 101 -12.75 12.58 28.14
N ALA A 102 -11.92 11.56 27.90
CA ALA A 102 -10.82 11.65 26.94
C ALA A 102 -11.32 11.87 25.50
N CYS A 103 -12.36 11.15 25.08
CA CYS A 103 -13.01 11.32 23.78
C CYS A 103 -13.58 12.75 23.64
N GLN A 104 -14.26 13.25 24.67
CA GLN A 104 -14.78 14.62 24.67
C GLN A 104 -13.66 15.66 24.51
N LYS A 105 -12.54 15.51 25.21
CA LYS A 105 -11.37 16.40 25.07
C LYS A 105 -10.81 16.38 23.65
N LEU A 106 -10.66 15.20 23.05
CA LEU A 106 -10.19 15.05 21.67
C LEU A 106 -11.14 15.77 20.69
N LYS A 107 -12.45 15.60 20.86
CA LYS A 107 -13.45 16.28 20.04
C LYS A 107 -13.41 17.80 20.19
N HIS A 108 -13.26 18.31 21.42
CA HIS A 108 -13.09 19.75 21.64
C HIS A 108 -11.81 20.30 20.99
N ALA A 109 -10.73 19.53 20.93
CA ALA A 109 -9.51 19.91 20.24
C ALA A 109 -9.59 19.78 18.70
N GLY A 110 -10.65 19.17 18.18
CA GLY A 110 -10.91 19.03 16.75
C GLY A 110 -10.35 17.76 16.11
N TYR A 111 -10.01 16.74 16.90
CA TYR A 111 -9.67 15.42 16.38
C TYR A 111 -10.91 14.70 15.87
N LEU A 112 -10.69 13.79 14.92
CA LEU A 112 -11.69 12.82 14.49
C LEU A 112 -11.50 11.52 15.25
N ILE A 113 -12.59 10.83 15.56
CA ILE A 113 -12.59 9.55 16.27
C ILE A 113 -13.25 8.48 15.39
N ALA A 114 -12.63 7.31 15.32
CA ALA A 114 -13.17 6.11 14.72
C ALA A 114 -13.35 5.02 15.79
N MET A 115 -14.35 4.16 15.62
CA MET A 115 -14.46 2.89 16.36
C MET A 115 -14.11 1.74 15.43
N ASP A 116 -13.15 0.91 15.84
CA ASP A 116 -12.67 -0.25 15.10
C ASP A 116 -13.52 -1.50 15.35
N ASP A 117 -13.60 -2.40 14.35
CA ASP A 117 -14.31 -3.69 14.40
C ASP A 117 -15.66 -3.64 15.15
N PHE A 118 -16.47 -2.60 14.91
CA PHE A 118 -17.59 -2.26 15.77
C PHE A 118 -18.78 -3.23 15.62
N VAL A 119 -19.16 -3.84 16.74
CA VAL A 119 -20.42 -4.58 16.91
C VAL A 119 -21.33 -3.80 17.85
N TYR A 120 -22.53 -3.45 17.39
CA TYR A 120 -23.43 -2.62 18.20
C TYR A 120 -23.85 -3.34 19.49
N GLU A 121 -23.62 -2.66 20.61
CA GLU A 121 -24.22 -2.95 21.91
C GLU A 121 -24.68 -1.64 22.58
N PRO A 122 -25.78 -1.66 23.36
CA PRO A 122 -26.30 -0.44 24.01
C PRO A 122 -25.28 0.29 24.89
N ARG A 123 -24.32 -0.43 25.47
CA ARG A 123 -23.25 0.17 26.29
C ARG A 123 -22.37 1.16 25.54
N TYR A 124 -22.23 1.03 24.22
CA TYR A 124 -21.37 1.88 23.39
C TYR A 124 -22.07 3.15 22.89
N GLU A 125 -23.37 3.33 23.15
CA GLU A 125 -24.11 4.54 22.73
C GLU A 125 -23.45 5.86 23.18
N PRO A 126 -22.93 5.98 24.41
CA PRO A 126 -22.23 7.20 24.83
C PRO A 126 -20.95 7.50 24.02
N LEU A 127 -20.25 6.47 23.52
CA LEU A 127 -19.08 6.69 22.65
C LEU A 127 -19.48 7.11 21.24
N LEU A 128 -20.60 6.60 20.74
CA LEU A 128 -21.09 6.94 19.41
C LEU A 128 -21.39 8.44 19.25
N GLU A 129 -21.73 9.15 20.34
CA GLU A 129 -21.91 10.62 20.33
C GLU A 129 -20.63 11.39 19.97
N PHE A 130 -19.46 10.81 20.26
CA PHE A 130 -18.15 11.41 19.96
C PHE A 130 -17.51 10.85 18.69
N THR A 131 -18.15 9.89 18.04
CA THR A 131 -17.56 9.11 16.95
C THR A 131 -17.87 9.73 15.58
N ASP A 132 -16.86 9.85 14.72
CA ASP A 132 -17.01 10.32 13.33
C ASP A 132 -17.06 9.17 12.32
N PHE A 133 -16.41 8.05 12.65
CA PHE A 133 -16.34 6.85 11.82
C PHE A 133 -16.65 5.59 12.61
N VAL A 134 -17.41 4.69 12.01
CA VAL A 134 -17.61 3.33 12.55
C VAL A 134 -17.14 2.35 11.51
N LYS A 135 -16.13 1.55 11.85
CA LYS A 135 -15.55 0.52 11.00
C LYS A 135 -16.28 -0.80 11.26
N VAL A 136 -16.60 -1.51 10.19
CA VAL A 136 -17.40 -2.75 10.26
C VAL A 136 -16.77 -3.79 9.35
N ASP A 137 -16.36 -4.90 9.94
CA ASP A 137 -15.90 -6.08 9.20
C ASP A 137 -17.04 -6.69 8.37
N PHE A 138 -16.91 -6.64 7.04
CA PHE A 138 -17.89 -7.21 6.10
C PHE A 138 -17.84 -8.74 5.98
N LEU A 139 -16.76 -9.39 6.38
CA LEU A 139 -16.65 -10.84 6.39
C LEU A 139 -17.21 -11.43 7.68
N ALA A 140 -16.95 -10.79 8.82
CA ALA A 140 -17.44 -11.24 10.12
C ALA A 140 -18.89 -10.83 10.40
N THR A 141 -19.37 -9.72 9.84
CA THR A 141 -20.70 -9.18 10.15
C THR A 141 -21.73 -9.52 9.07
N PRO A 142 -22.77 -10.33 9.38
CA PRO A 142 -23.82 -10.66 8.42
C PRO A 142 -24.59 -9.43 7.92
N GLU A 143 -25.13 -9.51 6.71
CA GLU A 143 -25.87 -8.41 6.08
C GLU A 143 -27.02 -7.85 6.95
N GLU A 144 -27.79 -8.72 7.60
CA GLU A 144 -28.89 -8.29 8.46
C GLU A 144 -28.41 -7.51 9.69
N ALA A 145 -27.27 -7.90 10.27
CA ALA A 145 -26.66 -7.16 11.38
C ALA A 145 -26.14 -5.79 10.92
N ARG A 146 -25.53 -5.72 9.72
CA ARG A 146 -25.09 -4.46 9.10
C ARG A 146 -26.25 -3.50 8.84
N LYS A 147 -27.39 -4.01 8.33
CA LYS A 147 -28.62 -3.21 8.14
C LYS A 147 -29.20 -2.71 9.46
N SER A 148 -29.23 -3.56 10.49
CA SER A 148 -29.71 -3.16 11.82
C SER A 148 -28.82 -2.08 12.44
N LEU A 149 -27.49 -2.21 12.31
CA LEU A 149 -26.53 -1.19 12.76
C LEU A 149 -26.83 0.16 12.11
N LEU A 150 -26.98 0.20 10.78
CA LEU A 150 -27.31 1.42 10.03
C LEU A 150 -28.55 2.13 10.55
N GLN A 151 -29.63 1.38 10.84
CA GLN A 151 -30.86 1.97 11.38
C GLN A 151 -30.63 2.64 12.73
N LYS A 152 -29.76 2.08 13.57
CA LYS A 152 -29.47 2.59 14.92
C LYS A 152 -28.55 3.80 14.89
N ILE A 153 -27.55 3.83 14.02
CA ILE A 153 -26.55 4.91 13.97
C ILE A 153 -26.89 6.04 13.00
N SER A 154 -27.86 5.85 12.10
CA SER A 154 -28.28 6.87 11.13
C SER A 154 -28.59 8.25 11.75
N PRO A 155 -29.15 8.37 12.98
CA PRO A 155 -29.38 9.68 13.61
C PRO A 155 -28.09 10.43 13.98
N LEU A 156 -26.96 9.72 14.14
CA LEU A 156 -25.74 10.25 14.76
C LEU A 156 -24.77 10.90 13.76
N ARG A 157 -25.12 10.97 12.46
CA ARG A 157 -24.26 11.51 11.37
C ARG A 157 -22.86 10.86 11.30
N VAL A 158 -22.73 9.65 11.82
CA VAL A 158 -21.50 8.83 11.75
C VAL A 158 -21.30 8.34 10.32
N ARG A 159 -20.05 8.30 9.86
CA ARG A 159 -19.70 7.79 8.53
C ARG A 159 -19.19 6.35 8.64
N LEU A 160 -19.80 5.44 7.91
CA LEU A 160 -19.43 4.04 7.96
C LEU A 160 -18.22 3.73 7.07
N VAL A 161 -17.31 2.92 7.60
CA VAL A 161 -16.17 2.31 6.90
C VAL A 161 -16.42 0.82 6.82
N ALA A 162 -16.45 0.27 5.61
CA ALA A 162 -16.53 -1.15 5.37
C ALA A 162 -15.12 -1.74 5.34
N GLU A 163 -14.84 -2.73 6.17
CA GLU A 163 -13.53 -3.37 6.24
C GLU A 163 -13.52 -4.74 5.59
N LYS A 164 -12.32 -5.23 5.30
CA LYS A 164 -12.07 -6.52 4.63
C LYS A 164 -12.86 -6.64 3.33
N VAL A 165 -12.95 -5.53 2.59
CA VAL A 165 -13.61 -5.46 1.28
C VAL A 165 -12.67 -6.07 0.24
N GLU A 166 -12.96 -7.31 -0.15
CA GLU A 166 -12.06 -8.14 -0.96
C GLU A 166 -12.42 -8.23 -2.44
N THR A 167 -13.60 -7.73 -2.83
CA THR A 167 -14.15 -7.80 -4.20
C THR A 167 -14.91 -6.52 -4.58
N LEU A 168 -15.07 -6.27 -5.88
CA LEU A 168 -15.83 -5.12 -6.36
C LEU A 168 -17.33 -5.24 -6.04
N GLU A 169 -17.85 -6.45 -5.99
CA GLU A 169 -19.22 -6.75 -5.59
C GLU A 169 -19.46 -6.34 -4.13
N MET A 170 -18.53 -6.67 -3.22
CA MET A 170 -18.60 -6.21 -1.82
C MET A 170 -18.56 -4.69 -1.71
N PHE A 171 -17.69 -4.03 -2.50
CA PHE A 171 -17.59 -2.58 -2.56
C PHE A 171 -18.91 -1.94 -3.01
N GLN A 172 -19.48 -2.43 -4.12
CA GLN A 172 -20.74 -1.94 -4.67
C GLN A 172 -21.91 -2.15 -3.70
N HIS A 173 -22.00 -3.34 -3.10
CA HIS A 173 -23.02 -3.64 -2.10
C HIS A 173 -22.90 -2.75 -0.85
N GLY A 174 -21.68 -2.43 -0.41
CA GLY A 174 -21.48 -1.50 0.69
C GLY A 174 -21.95 -0.08 0.36
N ILE A 175 -21.70 0.42 -0.87
CA ILE A 175 -22.23 1.71 -1.34
C ILE A 175 -23.76 1.70 -1.28
N GLU A 176 -24.39 0.67 -1.83
CA GLU A 176 -25.85 0.50 -1.84
C GLU A 176 -26.42 0.41 -0.42
N SER A 177 -25.64 -0.13 0.51
CA SER A 177 -25.97 -0.21 1.93
C SER A 177 -25.68 1.08 2.69
N GLY A 178 -25.21 2.15 2.04
CA GLY A 178 -24.97 3.46 2.69
C GLY A 178 -23.60 3.62 3.34
N TYR A 179 -22.65 2.71 3.10
CA TYR A 179 -21.26 2.88 3.51
C TYR A 179 -20.58 3.96 2.66
N SER A 180 -19.79 4.80 3.32
CA SER A 180 -19.14 5.95 2.67
C SER A 180 -17.66 5.72 2.41
N PHE A 181 -17.05 4.81 3.17
CA PHE A 181 -15.63 4.46 3.08
C PHE A 181 -15.41 2.95 3.05
N PHE A 182 -14.28 2.53 2.49
CA PHE A 182 -13.99 1.13 2.18
C PHE A 182 -12.50 0.83 2.37
N GLN A 183 -12.20 -0.26 3.06
CA GLN A 183 -10.86 -0.74 3.35
C GLN A 183 -10.75 -2.23 3.01
N GLY A 184 -9.72 -2.59 2.25
CA GLY A 184 -9.50 -3.95 1.78
C GLY A 184 -8.80 -4.00 0.43
N TYR A 185 -8.60 -5.21 -0.11
CA TYR A 185 -7.81 -5.44 -1.33
C TYR A 185 -8.65 -5.57 -2.61
N PHE A 186 -9.91 -5.11 -2.61
CA PHE A 186 -10.79 -5.17 -3.79
C PHE A 186 -10.22 -4.53 -5.06
N PHE A 187 -9.32 -3.54 -4.93
CA PHE A 187 -8.68 -2.85 -6.04
C PHE A 187 -7.47 -3.60 -6.63
N SER A 188 -6.94 -4.58 -5.89
CA SER A 188 -5.73 -5.34 -6.22
C SER A 188 -6.03 -6.68 -6.90
N LYS A 189 -7.29 -6.91 -7.28
CA LYS A 189 -7.73 -8.12 -7.99
C LYS A 189 -8.35 -7.73 -9.34
N PRO A 190 -8.29 -8.62 -10.35
CA PRO A 190 -9.00 -8.40 -11.60
C PRO A 190 -10.51 -8.29 -11.33
N ALA A 191 -11.17 -7.33 -11.98
CA ALA A 191 -12.61 -7.11 -11.84
C ALA A 191 -13.42 -8.30 -12.37
N ILE A 192 -12.86 -9.06 -13.32
CA ILE A 192 -13.52 -10.15 -14.02
C ILE A 192 -12.51 -11.28 -14.23
N LEU A 193 -12.88 -12.50 -13.83
CA LEU A 193 -12.02 -13.69 -13.94
C LEU A 193 -12.15 -14.42 -15.29
N VAL A 194 -13.15 -14.05 -16.10
CA VAL A 194 -13.32 -14.57 -17.47
C VAL A 194 -12.38 -13.83 -18.40
N ALA A 195 -11.62 -14.57 -19.22
CA ALA A 195 -10.74 -13.98 -20.22
C ALA A 195 -11.51 -13.01 -21.12
N LYS A 196 -11.20 -11.72 -20.99
CA LYS A 196 -11.63 -10.67 -21.91
C LYS A 196 -10.48 -10.30 -22.83
N ASP A 197 -10.83 -9.86 -24.03
CA ASP A 197 -9.87 -9.18 -24.89
C ASP A 197 -9.34 -7.94 -24.19
N ILE A 198 -8.02 -7.73 -24.25
CA ILE A 198 -7.38 -6.53 -23.72
C ILE A 198 -7.94 -5.33 -24.51
N PRO A 199 -8.46 -4.28 -23.84
CA PRO A 199 -8.86 -3.05 -24.53
C PRO A 199 -7.74 -2.53 -25.42
N THR A 200 -8.05 -2.04 -26.63
CA THR A 200 -7.05 -1.64 -27.63
C THR A 200 -5.99 -0.68 -27.10
N PHE A 201 -6.36 0.24 -26.21
CA PHE A 201 -5.43 1.17 -25.59
C PHE A 201 -4.41 0.47 -24.67
N LYS A 202 -4.81 -0.62 -23.98
CA LYS A 202 -3.91 -1.44 -23.16
C LYS A 202 -3.06 -2.40 -24.01
N ALA A 203 -3.59 -2.86 -25.14
CA ALA A 203 -2.90 -3.81 -26.01
C ALA A 203 -1.57 -3.26 -26.57
N ASN A 204 -1.51 -1.96 -26.90
CA ASN A 204 -0.27 -1.32 -27.37
C ASN A 204 0.84 -1.33 -26.30
N TYR A 205 0.49 -1.01 -25.05
CA TYR A 205 1.44 -1.04 -23.93
C TYR A 205 1.81 -2.47 -23.53
N PHE A 206 0.88 -3.40 -23.66
CA PHE A 206 1.17 -4.82 -23.46
C PHE A 206 2.15 -5.35 -24.51
N GLN A 207 1.99 -4.94 -25.78
CA GLN A 207 2.94 -5.28 -26.84
C GLN A 207 4.32 -4.65 -26.60
N LEU A 208 4.37 -3.40 -26.11
CA LEU A 208 5.61 -2.75 -25.69
C LEU A 208 6.32 -3.56 -24.60
N LEU A 209 5.59 -4.04 -23.58
CA LEU A 209 6.15 -4.90 -22.53
C LEU A 209 6.78 -6.17 -23.11
N LYS A 210 6.10 -6.81 -24.08
CA LYS A 210 6.64 -7.99 -24.75
C LYS A 210 7.92 -7.68 -25.52
N GLU A 211 7.95 -6.56 -26.23
CA GLU A 211 9.10 -6.15 -27.03
C GLU A 211 10.34 -5.86 -26.18
N ILE A 212 10.19 -5.13 -25.06
CA ILE A 212 11.33 -4.76 -24.21
C ILE A 212 11.92 -5.94 -23.44
N HIS A 213 11.10 -6.93 -23.09
CA HIS A 213 11.54 -8.13 -22.36
C HIS A 213 11.98 -9.25 -23.30
N THR A 214 11.80 -9.11 -24.62
CA THR A 214 12.30 -10.10 -25.58
C THR A 214 13.82 -10.24 -25.47
N VAL A 215 14.29 -11.49 -25.46
CA VAL A 215 15.73 -11.83 -25.44
C VAL A 215 16.44 -11.13 -26.60
N GLY A 216 17.56 -10.45 -26.31
CA GLY A 216 18.36 -9.71 -27.29
C GLY A 216 17.91 -8.27 -27.54
N THR A 217 16.93 -7.74 -26.81
CA THR A 217 16.66 -6.30 -26.79
C THR A 217 17.79 -5.57 -26.07
N ASP A 218 18.66 -4.93 -26.85
CA ASP A 218 19.80 -4.13 -26.40
C ASP A 218 19.46 -2.64 -26.28
N LEU A 219 20.43 -1.84 -25.84
CA LEU A 219 20.27 -0.38 -25.72
C LEU A 219 19.92 0.32 -27.05
N ASN A 220 20.33 -0.20 -28.20
CA ASN A 220 20.00 0.40 -29.50
C ASN A 220 18.52 0.22 -29.81
N LYS A 221 18.00 -0.99 -29.59
CA LYS A 221 16.59 -1.28 -29.79
C LYS A 221 15.72 -0.49 -28.81
N LEU A 222 16.16 -0.33 -27.56
CA LEU A 222 15.49 0.56 -26.59
C LEU A 222 15.50 2.03 -27.04
N ASP A 223 16.60 2.54 -27.60
CA ASP A 223 16.67 3.89 -28.18
C ASP A 223 15.63 4.08 -29.29
N GLU A 224 15.51 3.11 -30.20
CA GLU A 224 14.50 3.13 -31.26
C GLU A 224 13.07 3.16 -30.72
N ILE A 225 12.76 2.27 -29.77
CA ILE A 225 11.44 2.17 -29.13
C ILE A 225 11.07 3.50 -28.48
N ILE A 226 11.97 4.06 -27.66
CA ILE A 226 11.73 5.31 -26.94
C ILE A 226 11.59 6.50 -27.89
N ARG A 227 12.41 6.58 -28.94
CA ARG A 227 12.38 7.71 -29.88
C ARG A 227 11.14 7.75 -30.78
N ARG A 228 10.51 6.59 -31.03
CA ARG A 228 9.26 6.52 -31.79
C ARG A 228 8.09 7.15 -31.02
N ASP A 229 8.19 7.24 -29.70
CA ASP A 229 7.16 7.82 -28.83
C ASP A 229 7.68 9.10 -28.16
N VAL A 230 7.15 10.25 -28.61
CA VAL A 230 7.50 11.57 -28.08
C VAL A 230 7.19 11.68 -26.58
N ALA A 231 6.10 11.04 -26.12
CA ALA A 231 5.73 11.03 -24.71
C ALA A 231 6.72 10.20 -23.88
N LEU A 232 7.13 9.01 -24.36
CA LEU A 232 8.19 8.22 -23.69
C LEU A 232 9.53 8.96 -23.65
N THR A 233 9.92 9.60 -24.76
CA THR A 233 11.16 10.40 -24.81
C THR A 233 11.15 11.52 -23.77
N TYR A 234 10.05 12.28 -23.69
CA TYR A 234 9.90 13.34 -22.70
C TYR A 234 9.90 12.79 -21.26
N LYS A 235 9.13 11.71 -21.01
CA LYS A 235 9.07 11.02 -19.72
C LYS A 235 10.46 10.58 -19.25
N LEU A 236 11.25 9.98 -20.13
CA LEU A 236 12.60 9.50 -19.80
C LEU A 236 13.53 10.66 -19.43
N LEU A 237 13.56 11.70 -20.26
CA LEU A 237 14.41 12.86 -20.02
C LEU A 237 14.03 13.58 -18.72
N ARG A 238 12.74 13.66 -18.40
CA ARG A 238 12.30 14.24 -17.12
C ARG A 238 12.69 13.35 -15.95
N TYR A 239 12.51 12.03 -16.06
CA TYR A 239 12.89 11.08 -15.02
C TYR A 239 14.38 11.17 -14.67
N ILE A 240 15.28 11.07 -15.65
CA ILE A 240 16.72 11.14 -15.38
C ILE A 240 17.19 12.52 -14.87
N ASN A 241 16.45 13.59 -15.18
CA ASN A 241 16.77 14.95 -14.75
C ASN A 241 16.08 15.36 -13.45
N SER A 242 15.37 14.44 -12.80
CA SER A 242 14.68 14.74 -11.56
C SER A 242 15.65 14.89 -10.38
N ALA A 243 15.16 15.45 -9.28
CA ALA A 243 15.96 15.62 -8.07
C ALA A 243 16.48 14.28 -7.53
N PHE A 244 15.81 13.17 -7.88
CA PHE A 244 16.20 11.81 -7.53
C PHE A 244 17.64 11.45 -7.97
N PHE A 245 18.04 11.83 -9.18
CA PHE A 245 19.38 11.49 -9.70
C PHE A 245 20.46 12.51 -9.35
N GLY A 246 20.07 13.70 -8.87
CA GLY A 246 21.02 14.73 -8.40
C GLY A 246 22.10 15.13 -9.40
N LEU A 247 21.83 15.02 -10.71
CA LEU A 247 22.86 15.21 -11.74
C LEU A 247 23.30 16.68 -11.83
N PRO A 248 24.62 16.95 -11.96
CA PRO A 248 25.14 18.32 -12.06
C PRO A 248 24.76 19.02 -13.36
N HIS A 249 24.46 18.26 -14.41
CA HIS A 249 24.08 18.77 -15.72
C HIS A 249 22.84 18.07 -16.24
N LYS A 250 21.97 18.84 -16.91
CA LYS A 250 20.76 18.30 -17.53
C LYS A 250 21.10 17.40 -18.72
N ILE A 251 20.55 16.20 -18.71
CA ILE A 251 20.59 15.22 -19.80
C ILE A 251 19.60 15.65 -20.89
N LYS A 252 20.06 15.71 -22.13
CA LYS A 252 19.27 16.23 -23.26
C LYS A 252 18.99 15.19 -24.36
N SER A 253 19.55 13.98 -24.25
CA SER A 253 19.39 12.95 -25.28
C SER A 253 19.05 11.58 -24.69
N VAL A 254 18.20 10.83 -25.41
CA VAL A 254 17.82 9.45 -25.06
C VAL A 254 19.07 8.58 -24.94
N LYS A 255 19.98 8.62 -25.92
CA LYS A 255 21.23 7.85 -25.90
C LYS A 255 22.07 8.10 -24.65
N GLN A 256 22.21 9.35 -24.22
CA GLN A 256 22.92 9.68 -22.98
C GLN A 256 22.20 9.11 -21.75
N ALA A 257 20.87 9.21 -21.70
CA ALA A 257 20.09 8.61 -20.63
C ALA A 257 20.24 7.09 -20.59
N LEU A 258 20.26 6.45 -21.77
CA LEU A 258 20.43 5.00 -21.90
C LEU A 258 21.77 4.50 -21.36
N VAL A 259 22.85 5.21 -21.66
CA VAL A 259 24.20 4.87 -21.17
C VAL A 259 24.31 5.06 -19.66
N LEU A 260 23.70 6.11 -19.11
CA LEU A 260 23.78 6.42 -17.68
C LEU A 260 22.95 5.47 -16.81
N LEU A 261 21.74 5.11 -17.25
CA LEU A 261 20.84 4.25 -16.49
C LEU A 261 21.15 2.77 -16.67
N GLY A 262 21.66 2.38 -17.84
CA GLY A 262 21.86 0.99 -18.22
C GLY A 262 20.55 0.30 -18.63
N GLU A 263 20.71 -0.86 -19.26
CA GLU A 263 19.60 -1.58 -19.91
C GLU A 263 18.50 -2.00 -18.94
N LYS A 264 18.89 -2.58 -17.79
CA LYS A 264 17.98 -3.14 -16.78
C LYS A 264 17.09 -2.07 -16.16
N THR A 265 17.68 -0.98 -15.69
CA THR A 265 16.96 0.19 -15.13
C THR A 265 15.92 0.73 -16.11
N ILE A 266 16.25 0.74 -17.40
CA ILE A 266 15.37 1.28 -18.44
C ILE A 266 14.25 0.32 -18.76
N LYS A 267 14.52 -0.99 -18.83
CA LYS A 267 13.46 -2.00 -18.96
C LYS A 267 12.47 -1.89 -17.80
N ASN A 268 12.96 -1.72 -16.56
CA ASN A 268 12.12 -1.52 -15.38
C ASN A 268 11.29 -0.23 -15.49
N TRP A 269 11.91 0.88 -15.91
CA TRP A 269 11.24 2.16 -16.09
C TRP A 269 10.17 2.12 -17.20
N ILE A 270 10.48 1.59 -18.39
CA ILE A 270 9.50 1.44 -19.49
C ILE A 270 8.38 0.51 -19.02
N SER A 271 8.70 -0.57 -18.30
CA SER A 271 7.69 -1.50 -17.80
C SER A 271 6.70 -0.80 -16.87
N PHE A 272 7.19 0.02 -15.96
CA PHE A 272 6.31 0.82 -15.11
C PHE A 272 5.48 1.82 -15.91
N VAL A 273 6.08 2.54 -16.86
CA VAL A 273 5.34 3.52 -17.70
C VAL A 273 4.23 2.82 -18.50
N ALA A 274 4.49 1.63 -19.02
CA ALA A 274 3.50 0.81 -19.70
C ALA A 274 2.36 0.41 -18.76
N LEU A 275 2.67 -0.08 -17.55
CA LEU A 275 1.66 -0.42 -16.52
C LEU A 275 0.83 0.81 -16.12
N ALA A 276 1.47 1.94 -15.84
CA ALA A 276 0.82 3.21 -15.52
C ALA A 276 -0.13 3.67 -16.64
N SER A 277 0.27 3.49 -17.90
CA SER A 277 -0.56 3.86 -19.04
C SER A 277 -1.72 2.88 -19.27
N MET A 278 -1.62 1.64 -18.78
CA MET A 278 -2.73 0.67 -18.77
C MET A 278 -3.69 0.85 -17.59
N ALA A 279 -3.30 1.64 -16.58
CA ALA A 279 -4.04 1.81 -15.33
C ALA A 279 -4.97 3.03 -15.30
N VAL A 280 -5.23 3.69 -16.44
CA VAL A 280 -6.04 4.91 -16.52
C VAL A 280 -7.46 4.73 -15.94
N ASP A 281 -8.01 3.52 -16.05
CA ASP A 281 -9.31 3.12 -15.53
C ASP A 281 -9.26 2.47 -14.13
N LYS A 282 -8.08 2.48 -13.48
CA LYS A 282 -7.82 1.83 -12.19
C LYS A 282 -7.58 2.86 -11.08
N PRO A 283 -7.83 2.50 -9.82
CA PRO A 283 -7.45 3.35 -8.70
C PRO A 283 -5.95 3.63 -8.71
N GLU A 284 -5.57 4.89 -8.48
CA GLU A 284 -4.18 5.34 -8.41
C GLU A 284 -3.35 4.54 -7.39
N GLU A 285 -3.98 4.12 -6.30
CA GLU A 285 -3.33 3.30 -5.26
C GLU A 285 -2.82 1.95 -5.80
N LEU A 286 -3.42 1.40 -6.86
CA LEU A 286 -2.92 0.18 -7.49
C LEU A 286 -1.50 0.38 -8.05
N LEU A 287 -1.22 1.54 -8.65
CA LEU A 287 0.09 1.88 -9.17
C LEU A 287 1.10 2.14 -8.05
N VAL A 288 0.69 2.88 -7.03
CA VAL A 288 1.53 3.18 -5.85
C VAL A 288 1.92 1.88 -5.15
N LEU A 289 0.96 0.99 -4.87
CA LEU A 289 1.23 -0.32 -4.29
C LEU A 289 2.20 -1.13 -5.15
N THR A 290 1.99 -1.18 -6.47
CA THR A 290 2.84 -1.95 -7.39
C THR A 290 4.30 -1.48 -7.34
N ILE A 291 4.55 -0.17 -7.38
CA ILE A 291 5.91 0.35 -7.43
C ILE A 291 6.63 0.28 -6.08
N VAL A 292 5.91 0.51 -4.98
CA VAL A 292 6.44 0.32 -3.62
C VAL A 292 6.82 -1.13 -3.42
N ARG A 293 5.96 -2.06 -3.84
CA ARG A 293 6.21 -3.50 -3.77
C ARG A 293 7.44 -3.91 -4.58
N ALA A 294 7.55 -3.43 -5.83
CA ALA A 294 8.73 -3.66 -6.68
C ALA A 294 10.01 -3.22 -5.98
N ARG A 295 10.04 -1.99 -5.47
CA ARG A 295 11.20 -1.44 -4.76
C ARG A 295 11.51 -2.21 -3.48
N PHE A 296 10.49 -2.58 -2.71
CA PHE A 296 10.71 -3.33 -1.48
C PHE A 296 11.26 -4.73 -1.76
N CYS A 297 10.75 -5.44 -2.78
CA CYS A 297 11.29 -6.73 -3.21
C CYS A 297 12.77 -6.62 -3.63
N GLU A 298 13.12 -5.59 -4.42
CA GLU A 298 14.50 -5.29 -4.83
C GLU A 298 15.43 -5.09 -3.61
N MET A 299 14.97 -4.30 -2.64
CA MET A 299 15.72 -3.96 -1.45
C MET A 299 15.87 -5.14 -0.48
N LEU A 300 14.89 -6.06 -0.46
CA LEU A 300 14.94 -7.28 0.34
C LEU A 300 15.91 -8.32 -0.23
N ALA A 301 16.21 -8.29 -1.53
CA ALA A 301 16.97 -9.34 -2.20
C ALA A 301 18.31 -9.72 -1.52
N PRO A 302 19.17 -8.78 -1.06
CA PRO A 302 20.38 -9.11 -0.32
C PRO A 302 20.14 -9.92 0.96
N TYR A 303 19.03 -9.67 1.66
CA TYR A 303 18.69 -10.31 2.92
C TYR A 303 18.14 -11.74 2.75
N PHE A 304 17.79 -12.09 1.52
CA PHE A 304 17.40 -13.45 1.10
C PHE A 304 18.51 -14.13 0.26
N ASN A 305 19.76 -13.64 0.36
CA ASN A 305 20.91 -14.16 -0.39
C ASN A 305 20.70 -14.16 -1.92
N LEU A 306 20.06 -13.09 -2.41
CA LEU A 306 19.73 -12.83 -3.82
C LEU A 306 20.24 -11.44 -4.26
N ALA A 307 21.37 -11.00 -3.72
CA ALA A 307 21.95 -9.69 -4.03
C ALA A 307 22.27 -9.49 -5.53
N ASP A 308 22.56 -10.58 -6.25
CA ASP A 308 22.78 -10.65 -7.69
C ASP A 308 21.47 -10.65 -8.51
N ARG A 309 20.32 -10.84 -7.86
CA ARG A 309 18.98 -10.93 -8.46
C ARG A 309 18.05 -9.80 -8.02
N LYS A 310 18.62 -8.62 -7.71
CA LYS A 310 17.87 -7.41 -7.36
C LYS A 310 16.88 -7.00 -8.46
N ASP A 311 17.33 -6.99 -9.72
CA ASP A 311 16.49 -6.62 -10.86
C ASP A 311 15.30 -7.57 -11.03
N ASP A 312 15.52 -8.87 -10.85
CA ASP A 312 14.47 -9.87 -10.95
C ASP A 312 13.47 -9.74 -9.79
N SER A 313 13.94 -9.40 -8.60
CA SER A 313 13.09 -9.13 -7.44
C SER A 313 12.26 -7.86 -7.65
N PHE A 314 12.84 -6.82 -8.24
CA PHE A 314 12.11 -5.62 -8.66
C PHE A 314 11.02 -5.97 -9.68
N LEU A 315 11.39 -6.70 -10.73
CA LEU A 315 10.50 -7.05 -11.83
C LEU A 315 9.35 -7.95 -11.35
N MET A 316 9.64 -8.90 -10.46
CA MET A 316 8.64 -9.71 -9.77
C MET A 316 7.63 -8.84 -9.04
N GLY A 317 8.07 -7.90 -8.19
CA GLY A 317 7.14 -7.01 -7.49
C GLY A 317 6.34 -6.13 -8.46
N LEU A 318 6.94 -5.66 -9.54
CA LEU A 318 6.30 -4.84 -10.58
C LEU A 318 5.20 -5.59 -11.33
N PHE A 319 5.41 -6.87 -11.66
CA PHE A 319 4.42 -7.70 -12.35
C PHE A 319 3.41 -8.36 -11.41
N SER A 320 3.56 -8.23 -10.09
CA SER A 320 2.72 -8.91 -9.11
C SER A 320 1.24 -8.53 -9.11
N LEU A 321 0.86 -7.45 -9.80
CA LEU A 321 -0.52 -6.95 -9.91
C LEU A 321 -0.96 -6.74 -11.37
N ILE A 322 -0.24 -7.31 -12.34
CA ILE A 322 -0.54 -7.14 -13.77
C ILE A 322 -1.92 -7.66 -14.18
N ASP A 323 -2.41 -8.68 -13.49
CA ASP A 323 -3.77 -9.20 -13.61
C ASP A 323 -4.83 -8.17 -13.25
N ALA A 324 -4.64 -7.41 -12.17
CA ALA A 324 -5.52 -6.32 -11.78
C ALA A 324 -5.53 -5.16 -12.80
N PHE A 325 -4.39 -4.88 -13.45
CA PHE A 325 -4.31 -3.88 -14.53
C PHE A 325 -5.03 -4.32 -15.80
N LEU A 326 -4.91 -5.60 -16.18
CA LEU A 326 -5.43 -6.14 -17.44
C LEU A 326 -6.82 -6.77 -17.34
N ASP A 327 -7.33 -7.01 -16.13
CA ASP A 327 -8.55 -7.79 -15.88
C ASP A 327 -8.52 -9.17 -16.55
N ARG A 328 -7.38 -9.86 -16.38
CA ARG A 328 -7.13 -11.21 -16.93
C ARG A 328 -6.42 -12.09 -15.90
N PRO A 329 -6.58 -13.41 -15.95
CA PRO A 329 -5.85 -14.31 -15.06
C PRO A 329 -4.33 -14.15 -15.18
N LEU A 330 -3.64 -14.03 -14.04
CA LEU A 330 -2.19 -13.84 -13.98
C LEU A 330 -1.40 -14.88 -14.78
N SER A 331 -1.79 -16.15 -14.69
CA SER A 331 -1.12 -17.25 -15.41
C SER A 331 -1.14 -17.09 -16.93
N GLN A 332 -2.24 -16.58 -17.50
CA GLN A 332 -2.34 -16.33 -18.93
C GLN A 332 -1.43 -15.17 -19.36
N ILE A 333 -1.37 -14.12 -18.56
CA ILE A 333 -0.52 -12.96 -18.82
C ILE A 333 0.95 -13.36 -18.80
N LEU A 334 1.37 -14.09 -17.75
CA LEU A 334 2.76 -14.53 -17.58
C LEU A 334 3.22 -15.50 -18.68
N ALA A 335 2.31 -16.26 -19.29
CA ALA A 335 2.62 -17.11 -20.43
C ALA A 335 2.98 -16.30 -21.70
N GLU A 336 2.45 -15.09 -21.85
CA GLU A 336 2.65 -14.24 -23.03
C GLU A 336 3.84 -13.28 -22.90
N ILE A 337 4.27 -12.96 -21.67
CA ILE A 337 5.38 -12.04 -21.41
C ILE A 337 6.71 -12.83 -21.36
N PRO A 338 7.73 -12.42 -22.13
CA PRO A 338 9.04 -13.08 -22.15
C PRO A 338 9.93 -12.65 -20.97
N ILE A 339 9.44 -12.79 -19.73
CA ILE A 339 10.28 -12.67 -18.52
C ILE A 339 10.80 -14.05 -18.07
N ASP A 340 11.84 -14.03 -17.23
CA ASP A 340 12.51 -15.23 -16.75
C ASP A 340 11.58 -16.15 -15.92
N ASP A 341 11.70 -17.47 -16.13
CA ASP A 341 10.85 -18.47 -15.48
C ASP A 341 10.88 -18.42 -13.93
N PRO A 342 12.02 -18.17 -13.25
CA PRO A 342 12.03 -17.99 -11.80
C PRO A 342 11.08 -16.89 -11.31
N ILE A 343 10.87 -15.82 -12.08
CA ILE A 343 9.93 -14.75 -11.74
C ILE A 343 8.49 -15.25 -11.89
N LYS A 344 8.20 -15.94 -13.00
CA LYS A 344 6.87 -16.50 -13.28
C LYS A 344 6.44 -17.50 -12.20
N LEU A 345 7.34 -18.42 -11.85
CA LEU A 345 7.12 -19.43 -10.82
C LEU A 345 6.83 -18.78 -9.45
N ALA A 346 7.64 -17.79 -9.05
CA ALA A 346 7.43 -17.06 -7.80
C ALA A 346 6.06 -16.36 -7.75
N LEU A 347 5.66 -15.69 -8.84
CA LEU A 347 4.36 -15.01 -8.94
C LEU A 347 3.16 -15.98 -8.95
N LEU A 348 3.35 -17.19 -9.47
CA LEU A 348 2.34 -18.26 -9.45
C LEU A 348 2.27 -19.01 -8.10
N GLY A 349 3.11 -18.64 -7.13
CA GLY A 349 3.11 -19.22 -5.79
C GLY A 349 3.99 -20.46 -5.63
N GLU A 350 4.74 -20.83 -6.67
CA GLU A 350 5.65 -21.98 -6.62
C GLU A 350 6.82 -21.71 -5.65
N PRO A 351 7.26 -22.73 -4.86
CA PRO A 351 8.37 -22.58 -3.94
C PRO A 351 9.67 -22.16 -4.65
N SER A 352 10.21 -21.01 -4.28
CA SER A 352 11.47 -20.46 -4.80
C SER A 352 11.99 -19.36 -3.88
N ARG A 353 13.29 -19.02 -3.96
CA ARG A 353 13.88 -17.91 -3.19
C ARG A 353 13.27 -16.54 -3.54
N LEU A 354 12.94 -16.33 -4.82
CA LEU A 354 12.16 -15.15 -5.24
C LEU A 354 10.75 -15.19 -4.63
N GLY A 355 10.13 -16.36 -4.59
CA GLY A 355 8.85 -16.57 -3.92
C GLY A 355 8.88 -16.32 -2.40
N GLU A 356 10.01 -16.54 -1.73
CA GLU A 356 10.20 -16.19 -0.30
C GLU A 356 10.17 -14.67 -0.11
N ILE A 357 10.90 -13.91 -0.93
CA ILE A 357 10.83 -12.44 -0.93
C ILE A 357 9.39 -11.98 -1.19
N TYR A 358 8.73 -12.55 -2.21
CA TYR A 358 7.36 -12.17 -2.56
C TYR A 358 6.38 -12.43 -1.41
N LYS A 359 6.44 -13.60 -0.79
CA LYS A 359 5.60 -13.96 0.37
C LYS A 359 5.90 -13.05 1.56
N TYR A 360 7.17 -12.77 1.83
CA TYR A 360 7.58 -11.84 2.88
C TYR A 360 6.94 -10.46 2.66
N THR A 361 7.05 -9.93 1.44
CA THR A 361 6.47 -8.63 1.09
C THR A 361 4.95 -8.62 1.25
N LEU A 362 4.24 -9.65 0.77
CA LEU A 362 2.78 -9.72 0.92
C LEU A 362 2.34 -9.80 2.39
N SER A 363 3.04 -10.58 3.22
CA SER A 363 2.75 -10.67 4.66
C SER A 363 3.06 -9.36 5.37
N TYR A 364 4.15 -8.68 4.97
CA TYR A 364 4.53 -7.38 5.53
C TYR A 364 3.46 -6.32 5.25
N GLU A 365 3.01 -6.21 3.99
CA GLU A 365 1.97 -5.26 3.56
C GLU A 365 0.60 -5.50 4.23
N LYS A 366 0.30 -6.75 4.59
CA LYS A 366 -0.93 -7.15 5.30
C LYS A 366 -0.82 -7.03 6.82
N ALA A 367 0.29 -6.49 7.34
CA ALA A 367 0.61 -6.48 8.76
C ALA A 367 0.59 -7.87 9.43
N ALA A 368 0.70 -8.96 8.65
CA ALA A 368 0.74 -10.34 9.10
C ALA A 368 2.16 -10.72 9.57
N TRP A 369 2.71 -9.92 10.49
CA TRP A 369 4.12 -10.01 10.88
C TRP A 369 4.48 -11.28 11.66
N GLY A 370 3.48 -11.96 12.23
CA GLY A 370 3.67 -13.28 12.86
C GLY A 370 4.06 -14.37 11.87
N ASP A 371 3.68 -14.21 10.59
CA ASP A 371 3.94 -15.17 9.52
C ASP A 371 5.20 -14.83 8.71
N LEU A 372 5.91 -13.76 9.08
CA LEU A 372 7.13 -13.36 8.37
C LEU A 372 8.23 -14.39 8.60
N GLN A 373 8.69 -14.99 7.51
CA GLN A 373 9.96 -15.70 7.52
C GLN A 373 11.08 -14.71 7.86
N LYS A 374 11.94 -15.07 8.80
CA LYS A 374 13.09 -14.23 9.13
C LYS A 374 14.01 -14.15 7.92
N PRO A 375 14.55 -12.96 7.59
CA PRO A 375 15.57 -12.85 6.57
C PRO A 375 16.75 -13.78 6.87
N ILE A 376 17.34 -14.35 5.81
CA ILE A 376 18.43 -15.32 5.90
C ILE A 376 19.71 -14.64 6.41
N VAL A 377 19.91 -13.39 6.00
CA VAL A 377 21.00 -12.54 6.48
C VAL A 377 20.41 -11.49 7.42
N THR A 378 20.90 -11.46 8.66
CA THR A 378 20.62 -10.35 9.58
C THR A 378 21.25 -9.10 9.01
N PRO A 379 20.48 -8.02 8.78
CA PRO A 379 21.05 -6.74 8.40
C PRO A 379 22.07 -6.23 9.44
N ASP A 380 22.88 -5.25 9.04
CA ASP A 380 23.55 -4.37 10.01
C ASP A 380 22.53 -3.75 10.97
N GLU A 381 22.93 -3.40 12.20
CA GLU A 381 22.00 -2.90 13.24
C GLU A 381 21.13 -1.71 12.79
N ASP A 382 21.61 -0.93 11.80
CA ASP A 382 20.95 0.26 11.27
C ASP A 382 19.94 -0.01 10.13
N ILE A 383 19.97 -1.19 9.50
CA ILE A 383 19.06 -1.50 8.38
C ILE A 383 18.03 -2.51 8.85
N THR A 384 16.75 -2.17 8.77
CA THR A 384 15.67 -3.04 9.23
C THR A 384 14.65 -3.22 8.12
N PRO A 385 13.83 -4.28 8.13
CA PRO A 385 12.71 -4.39 7.21
C PRO A 385 11.84 -3.13 7.17
N LEU A 386 11.68 -2.46 8.32
CA LEU A 386 11.04 -1.16 8.42
C LEU A 386 11.76 -0.07 7.63
N SER A 387 13.08 0.12 7.83
CA SER A 387 13.80 1.16 7.09
C SER A 387 13.76 0.94 5.58
N LEU A 388 13.84 -0.33 5.13
CA LEU A 388 13.70 -0.70 3.73
C LEU A 388 12.30 -0.38 3.19
N TYR A 389 11.24 -0.69 3.95
CA TYR A 389 9.87 -0.39 3.55
C TYR A 389 9.59 1.11 3.47
N LEU A 390 10.08 1.89 4.43
CA LEU A 390 9.94 3.35 4.42
C LEU A 390 10.67 3.99 3.24
N GLU A 391 11.88 3.52 2.91
CA GLU A 391 12.58 3.95 1.72
C GLU A 391 11.79 3.58 0.46
N ALA A 392 11.23 2.37 0.38
CA ALA A 392 10.40 1.94 -0.73
C ALA A 392 9.14 2.81 -0.91
N LEU A 393 8.48 3.20 0.19
CA LEU A 393 7.35 4.15 0.18
C LEU A 393 7.76 5.51 -0.37
N LYS A 394 8.81 6.10 0.22
CA LYS A 394 9.31 7.42 -0.18
C LYS A 394 9.75 7.42 -1.64
N TRP A 395 10.47 6.39 -2.06
CA TRP A 395 10.93 6.21 -3.43
C TRP A 395 9.75 6.03 -4.39
N GLY A 396 8.82 5.13 -4.06
CA GLY A 396 7.66 4.83 -4.89
C GLY A 396 6.78 6.06 -5.12
N GLN A 397 6.54 6.85 -4.07
CA GLN A 397 5.76 8.08 -4.16
C GLN A 397 6.43 9.15 -5.04
N ALA A 398 7.75 9.33 -4.90
CA ALA A 398 8.50 10.28 -5.71
C ALA A 398 8.51 9.85 -7.19
N PHE A 399 8.86 8.59 -7.43
CA PHE A 399 8.90 7.98 -8.76
C PHE A 399 7.53 8.07 -9.45
N TYR A 400 6.46 7.74 -8.72
CA TYR A 400 5.10 7.87 -9.21
C TYR A 400 4.75 9.33 -9.56
N THR A 401 5.04 10.30 -8.68
CA THR A 401 4.75 11.73 -8.91
C THR A 401 5.47 12.28 -10.13
N GLU A 402 6.74 11.91 -10.30
CA GLU A 402 7.57 12.34 -11.43
C GLU A 402 7.09 11.75 -12.77
N THR A 403 6.50 10.56 -12.71
CA THR A 403 6.02 9.82 -13.89
C THR A 403 4.55 10.14 -14.23
N LYS A 404 3.71 10.46 -13.23
CA LYS A 404 2.27 10.80 -13.36
C LYS A 404 2.00 12.29 -13.54
N GLY A 405 2.91 13.18 -13.15
CA GLY A 405 2.76 14.64 -13.27
C GLY A 405 2.82 15.15 -14.71
N MET A 406 2.09 14.51 -15.62
CA MET A 406 2.03 14.77 -17.05
C MET A 406 0.55 14.85 -17.47
N PRO A 407 0.17 15.85 -18.28
CA PRO A 407 -1.19 16.00 -18.78
C PRO A 407 -1.66 14.80 -19.60
#